data_AF-A0A848CD85-F1
#
_entry.id   AF-A0A848CD85-F1
#
_cell.length_a   1.000
_cell.length_b   1.000
_cell.length_c   1.000
_cell.angle_alpha   90.00
_cell.angle_beta   90.00
_cell.angle_gamma   90.00
#
_symmetry.space_group_name_H-M   'P 1'
#
loop_
_entity.id
_entity.type
_entity.pdbx_description
1 polymer ?
#
loop_
_entity_poly.entity_id
_entity_poly.type
_entity_poly.pdbx_seq_one_letter_code
_entity_poly.pdbx_strand_id
1 'polypeptide(L)'
;MNTFGKEFRNFALKFGKFTIWNRIAIYLELYNYSYSEFADKVINGIIAGGEIVPEKSDKYQLCVRYRGSEYYVWIESLWYAALCSVRKGETQTEVYAKARPSRKTVVAFFDWLDAWIQKNMDGILSEELESRKYAIEDFIENDIL
;
A
#
# COMPACT_ATOMS: atom_id res chain seq x y z
N MET A 1 11.39 22.51 14.69
CA MET A 1 10.41 21.61 14.03
C MET A 1 11.08 20.25 13.86
N ASN A 2 10.48 19.18 14.38
CA ASN A 2 11.02 17.81 14.38
C ASN A 2 11.34 17.36 12.94
N THR A 3 12.58 16.92 12.70
CA THR A 3 13.09 16.35 11.44
C THR A 3 12.19 15.25 10.88
N PHE A 4 11.63 14.43 11.76
CA PHE A 4 10.70 13.36 11.45
C PHE A 4 9.46 13.81 10.65
N GLY A 5 8.88 14.97 10.98
CA GLY A 5 7.68 15.45 10.29
C GLY A 5 7.95 15.90 8.85
N LYS A 6 9.18 16.36 8.57
CA LYS A 6 9.60 16.80 7.24
C LYS A 6 10.00 15.59 6.38
N GLU A 7 10.66 14.61 6.97
CA GLU A 7 11.02 13.33 6.34
C GLU A 7 9.78 12.51 6.01
N PHE A 8 8.83 12.35 6.95
CA PHE A 8 7.58 11.64 6.72
C PHE A 8 6.69 12.34 5.67
N ARG A 9 6.67 13.68 5.63
CA ARG A 9 5.93 14.42 4.60
C ARG A 9 6.55 14.26 3.22
N ASN A 10 7.89 14.29 3.13
CA ASN A 10 8.59 14.04 1.87
C ASN A 10 8.41 12.59 1.40
N PHE A 11 8.42 11.65 2.33
CA PHE A 11 8.04 10.27 2.10
C PHE A 11 6.62 10.20 1.57
N ALA A 12 5.59 10.67 2.30
CA ALA A 12 4.19 10.67 1.85
C ALA A 12 3.97 11.34 0.47
N LEU A 13 4.71 12.42 0.16
CA LEU A 13 4.66 13.09 -1.14
C LEU A 13 5.33 12.28 -2.26
N LYS A 14 6.43 11.57 -1.98
CA LYS A 14 7.06 10.64 -2.94
C LYS A 14 6.23 9.36 -3.08
N PHE A 15 5.77 8.82 -1.96
CA PHE A 15 4.94 7.64 -1.84
C PHE A 15 3.61 7.81 -2.57
N GLY A 16 2.90 8.92 -2.34
CA GLY A 16 1.66 9.24 -3.04
C GLY A 16 1.81 9.47 -4.56
N LYS A 17 3.04 9.67 -5.06
CA LYS A 17 3.32 9.70 -6.50
C LYS A 17 3.59 8.32 -7.10
N PHE A 18 3.82 7.29 -6.29
CA PHE A 18 4.39 6.02 -6.75
C PHE A 18 3.73 4.74 -6.24
N THR A 19 2.94 4.77 -5.16
CA THR A 19 2.46 3.53 -4.55
C THR A 19 1.44 2.83 -5.42
N ILE A 20 1.88 1.80 -6.15
CA ILE A 20 1.02 0.87 -6.88
C ILE A 20 0.12 1.60 -7.92
N TRP A 21 0.69 2.71 -8.41
CA TRP A 21 0.39 3.40 -9.67
C TRP A 21 -0.98 4.10 -9.84
N ASN A 22 -1.24 5.18 -9.09
CA ASN A 22 -2.51 5.96 -9.05
C ASN A 22 -3.72 5.22 -8.47
N ARG A 23 -3.56 3.94 -8.13
CA ARG A 23 -4.56 3.10 -7.51
C ARG A 23 -4.28 2.99 -6.02
N ILE A 24 -3.99 4.07 -5.27
CA ILE A 24 -4.18 4.15 -3.81
C ILE A 24 -4.82 5.49 -3.50
N ALA A 25 -6.12 5.46 -3.17
CA ALA A 25 -6.95 6.63 -2.98
C ALA A 25 -7.09 6.94 -1.49
N ILE A 26 -6.93 8.21 -1.17
CA ILE A 26 -6.77 8.69 0.20
C ILE A 26 -8.12 9.18 0.69
N TYR A 27 -8.79 8.40 1.54
CA TYR A 27 -10.00 8.83 2.24
C TYR A 27 -9.67 9.18 3.69
N LEU A 28 -10.26 10.28 4.16
CA LEU A 28 -10.18 10.73 5.54
C LEU A 28 -11.30 10.05 6.36
N GLU A 29 -11.01 8.90 6.97
CA GLU A 29 -11.85 8.37 8.04
C GLU A 29 -11.09 8.34 9.36
N LEU A 30 -11.66 8.98 10.38
CA LEU A 30 -11.14 9.05 11.74
C LEU A 30 -11.53 7.78 12.50
N TYR A 31 -11.01 6.62 12.08
CA TYR A 31 -11.28 5.37 12.80
C TYR A 31 -10.42 5.28 14.07
N ASN A 32 -11.05 5.47 15.23
CA ASN A 32 -10.47 5.21 16.55
C ASN A 32 -10.52 3.71 16.89
N TYR A 33 -9.87 2.86 16.10
CA TYR A 33 -9.74 1.44 16.43
C TYR A 33 -8.74 1.21 17.56
N SER A 34 -9.08 0.28 18.45
CA SER A 34 -8.23 -0.07 19.58
C SER A 34 -6.93 -0.73 19.14
N TYR A 35 -5.88 -0.51 19.93
CA TYR A 35 -4.63 -1.24 19.79
C TYR A 35 -4.84 -2.76 19.89
N SER A 36 -4.10 -3.53 19.09
CA SER A 36 -4.08 -4.99 19.14
C SER A 36 -2.66 -5.53 18.96
N GLU A 37 -2.18 -6.29 19.95
CA GLU A 37 -0.94 -7.06 19.85
C GLU A 37 -0.99 -8.12 18.73
N PHE A 38 -2.19 -8.63 18.45
CA PHE A 38 -2.37 -9.58 17.36
C PHE A 38 -2.16 -8.91 15.99
N ALA A 39 -2.66 -7.67 15.81
CA ALA A 39 -2.38 -6.89 14.61
C ALA A 39 -0.87 -6.61 14.45
N ASP A 40 -0.16 -6.33 15.55
CA ASP A 40 1.31 -6.21 15.53
C ASP A 40 1.98 -7.49 15.01
N LYS A 41 1.58 -8.67 15.52
CA LYS A 41 2.15 -9.95 15.11
C LYS A 41 1.92 -10.24 13.63
N VAL A 42 0.71 -9.95 13.13
CA VAL A 42 0.37 -10.15 11.72
C VAL A 42 1.23 -9.26 10.81
N ILE A 43 1.28 -7.95 11.09
CA ILE A 43 2.02 -7.00 10.25
C ILE A 43 3.53 -7.25 10.32
N ASN A 44 4.08 -7.52 11.50
CA ASN A 44 5.51 -7.85 11.61
C ASN A 44 5.87 -9.16 10.88
N GLY A 45 4.95 -10.14 10.86
CA GLY A 45 5.13 -11.35 10.05
C GLY A 45 5.19 -11.05 8.55
N ILE A 46 4.32 -10.14 8.08
CA ILE A 46 4.33 -9.67 6.68
C ILE A 46 5.64 -8.94 6.35
N ILE A 47 6.11 -8.03 7.21
CA ILE A 47 7.38 -7.32 7.00
C ILE A 47 8.56 -8.30 6.93
N ALA A 48 8.56 -9.34 7.76
CA ALA A 48 9.68 -10.27 7.88
C ALA A 48 9.84 -11.24 6.70
N GLY A 49 8.78 -11.51 5.92
CA GLY A 49 8.85 -12.52 4.85
C GLY A 49 7.77 -12.43 3.78
N GLY A 50 7.07 -11.31 3.70
CA GLY A 50 6.10 -11.03 2.66
C GLY A 50 6.76 -10.60 1.35
N GLU A 51 6.19 -11.02 0.24
CA GLU A 51 6.53 -10.58 -1.11
C GLU A 51 5.38 -9.70 -1.64
N ILE A 52 5.65 -8.45 -2.01
CA ILE A 52 4.64 -7.54 -2.56
C ILE A 52 4.21 -8.02 -3.94
N VAL A 53 2.91 -8.01 -4.20
CA VAL A 53 2.27 -8.43 -5.46
C VAL A 53 1.51 -7.21 -6.05
N PRO A 54 2.19 -6.31 -6.78
CA PRO A 54 1.62 -5.04 -7.22
C PRO A 54 0.38 -5.20 -8.11
N GLU A 55 0.38 -6.20 -8.99
CA GLU A 55 -0.67 -6.44 -9.98
C GLU A 55 -2.01 -6.84 -9.36
N LYS A 56 -2.00 -7.34 -8.12
CA LYS A 56 -3.19 -7.69 -7.32
C LYS A 56 -3.56 -6.64 -6.27
N SER A 57 -2.78 -5.57 -6.20
CA SER A 57 -3.02 -4.48 -5.26
C SER A 57 -3.98 -3.45 -5.86
N ASP A 58 -4.71 -2.75 -5.01
CA ASP A 58 -5.68 -1.74 -5.43
C ASP A 58 -5.66 -0.51 -4.52
N LYS A 59 -6.64 0.37 -4.74
CA LYS A 59 -6.71 1.67 -4.08
C LYS A 59 -6.84 1.76 -2.60
N TYR A 60 -7.07 0.65 -1.95
CA TYR A 60 -7.19 0.60 -0.52
C TYR A 60 -6.39 -0.53 0.09
N GLN A 61 -5.80 -1.41 -0.72
CA GLN A 61 -5.11 -2.58 -0.19
C GLN A 61 -3.85 -2.95 -0.97
N LEU A 62 -2.81 -3.26 -0.21
CA LEU A 62 -1.59 -3.89 -0.69
C LEU A 62 -1.76 -5.41 -0.64
N CYS A 63 -1.60 -6.05 -1.79
CA CYS A 63 -1.49 -7.50 -1.85
C CYS A 63 -0.04 -7.92 -1.53
N VAL A 64 0.09 -8.88 -0.61
CA VAL A 64 1.35 -9.49 -0.22
C VAL A 64 1.19 -11.01 -0.20
N ARG A 65 2.13 -11.71 -0.83
CA ARG A 65 2.26 -13.16 -0.71
C ARG A 65 3.11 -13.48 0.51
N TYR A 66 2.57 -14.24 1.45
CA TYR A 66 3.27 -14.65 2.67
C TYR A 66 2.94 -16.12 2.97
N ARG A 67 3.97 -16.95 3.21
CA ARG A 67 3.83 -18.39 3.47
C ARG A 67 2.93 -19.12 2.45
N GLY A 68 3.05 -18.78 1.16
CA GLY A 68 2.28 -19.40 0.07
C GLY A 68 0.81 -18.99 0.00
N SER A 69 0.38 -17.97 0.75
CA SER A 69 -0.99 -17.41 0.66
C SER A 69 -0.94 -15.92 0.37
N GLU A 70 -1.98 -15.41 -0.28
CA GLU A 70 -2.15 -13.98 -0.53
C GLU A 70 -2.87 -13.31 0.64
N TYR A 71 -2.35 -12.15 1.03
CA TYR A 71 -2.88 -11.31 2.09
C TYR A 71 -3.09 -9.92 1.55
N TYR A 72 -4.23 -9.33 1.88
CA TYR A 72 -4.61 -7.98 1.47
C TYR A 72 -4.59 -7.10 2.71
N VAL A 73 -3.56 -6.26 2.80
CA VAL A 73 -3.38 -5.30 3.89
C VAL A 73 -4.11 -4.04 3.53
N TRP A 74 -5.15 -3.67 4.30
CA TRP A 74 -5.86 -2.42 4.07
C TRP A 74 -4.98 -1.24 4.52
N ILE A 75 -4.74 -0.31 3.60
CA ILE A 75 -3.90 0.87 3.79
C ILE A 75 -4.80 2.11 3.65
N GLU A 76 -5.18 2.66 4.80
CA GLU A 76 -6.09 3.80 4.87
C GLU A 76 -5.36 5.03 5.44
N SER A 77 -5.58 6.23 4.87
CA SER A 77 -5.03 7.53 5.29
C SER A 77 -3.54 7.85 4.98
N LEU A 78 -3.33 8.94 4.23
CA LEU A 78 -2.03 9.57 3.93
C LEU A 78 -1.36 10.23 5.15
N TRP A 79 -2.15 10.61 6.17
CA TRP A 79 -1.63 11.32 7.35
C TRP A 79 -1.38 10.39 8.53
N TYR A 80 -2.10 9.26 8.60
CA TYR A 80 -2.05 8.34 9.74
C TYR A 80 -1.57 6.93 9.41
N ALA A 81 -1.55 6.52 8.14
CA ALA A 81 -0.99 5.23 7.73
C ALA A 81 -1.70 4.06 8.49
N ALA A 82 -3.03 4.03 8.45
CA ALA A 82 -3.84 3.09 9.20
C ALA A 82 -3.83 1.70 8.55
N LEU A 83 -3.34 0.73 9.31
CA LEU A 83 -3.33 -0.69 8.96
C LEU A 83 -4.44 -1.42 9.75
N CYS A 84 -5.69 -1.10 9.45
CA CYS A 84 -6.83 -1.44 10.31
C CYS A 84 -7.40 -2.84 10.07
N SER A 85 -7.10 -3.45 8.93
CA SER A 85 -7.58 -4.77 8.55
C SER A 85 -6.58 -5.51 7.67
N VAL A 86 -6.53 -6.83 7.82
CA VAL A 86 -5.82 -7.73 6.90
C VAL A 86 -6.76 -8.87 6.54
N ARG A 87 -6.88 -9.15 5.25
CA ARG A 87 -7.68 -10.25 4.71
C ARG A 87 -6.78 -11.27 4.01
N LYS A 88 -7.25 -12.51 3.89
CA LYS A 88 -6.50 -13.63 3.31
C LYS A 88 -7.28 -14.27 2.15
N GLY A 89 -6.56 -14.54 1.06
CA GLY A 89 -7.03 -15.30 -0.09
C GLY A 89 -8.08 -14.56 -0.93
N GLU A 90 -8.55 -15.24 -1.98
CA GLU A 90 -9.56 -14.71 -2.91
C GLU A 90 -10.91 -14.48 -2.24
N THR A 91 -11.26 -15.32 -1.27
CA THR A 91 -12.48 -15.18 -0.45
C THR A 91 -12.39 -14.03 0.57
N GLN A 92 -11.24 -13.33 0.63
CA GLN A 92 -11.05 -12.13 1.44
C GLN A 92 -11.41 -12.34 2.92
N THR A 93 -11.06 -13.51 3.47
CA THR A 93 -11.35 -13.88 4.86
C THR A 93 -10.54 -13.01 5.81
N GLU A 94 -11.20 -12.38 6.79
CA GLU A 94 -10.53 -11.50 7.74
C GLU A 94 -9.54 -12.28 8.61
N VAL A 95 -8.26 -11.89 8.54
CA VAL A 95 -7.23 -12.30 9.49
C VAL A 95 -7.41 -11.47 10.76
N TYR A 96 -7.56 -10.15 10.59
CA TYR A 96 -8.08 -9.25 11.61
C TYR A 96 -8.79 -8.08 10.94
N ALA A 97 -9.72 -7.45 11.67
CA ALA A 97 -10.41 -6.25 11.23
C ALA A 97 -10.65 -5.31 12.41
N LYS A 98 -10.82 -4.02 12.11
CA LYS A 98 -11.16 -2.96 13.09
C LYS A 98 -10.19 -2.93 14.28
N ALA A 99 -8.91 -3.20 14.03
CA ALA A 99 -7.86 -3.25 15.04
C ALA A 99 -6.61 -2.56 14.54
N ARG A 100 -5.92 -1.81 15.41
CA ARG A 100 -4.73 -1.05 15.04
C ARG A 100 -3.45 -1.71 15.58
N PRO A 101 -2.43 -1.94 14.75
CA PRO A 101 -1.09 -2.23 15.26
C PRO A 101 -0.52 -1.01 16.00
N SER A 102 0.60 -1.22 16.70
CA SER A 102 1.33 -0.16 17.36
C SER A 102 1.86 0.84 16.33
N ARG A 103 2.10 2.09 16.76
CA ARG A 103 2.71 3.10 15.88
C ARG A 103 4.08 2.66 15.35
N LYS A 104 4.84 1.92 16.16
CA LYS A 104 6.15 1.35 15.76
C LYS A 104 6.00 0.40 14.58
N THR A 105 5.05 -0.53 14.65
CA THR A 105 4.79 -1.49 13.57
C THR A 105 4.26 -0.81 12.31
N VAL A 106 3.40 0.21 12.46
CA VAL A 106 2.96 1.03 11.33
C VAL A 106 4.17 1.66 10.62
N VAL A 107 5.06 2.34 11.34
CA VAL A 107 6.24 2.96 10.74
C VAL A 107 7.10 1.91 10.02
N ALA A 108 7.39 0.78 10.66
CA ALA A 108 8.18 -0.29 10.08
C ALA A 108 7.57 -0.86 8.78
N PHE A 109 6.25 -0.96 8.71
CA PHE A 109 5.56 -1.40 7.49
C PHE A 109 5.77 -0.44 6.32
N PHE A 110 5.65 0.86 6.57
CA PHE A 110 5.84 1.86 5.52
C PHE A 110 7.30 2.01 5.10
N ASP A 111 8.25 1.88 6.02
CA ASP A 111 9.69 1.87 5.70
C ASP A 111 10.04 0.66 4.81
N TRP A 112 9.47 -0.51 5.12
CA TRP A 112 9.62 -1.72 4.31
C TRP A 112 9.03 -1.56 2.90
N LEU A 113 7.82 -1.00 2.80
CA LEU A 113 7.18 -0.72 1.52
C LEU A 113 7.96 0.33 0.71
N ASP A 114 8.50 1.38 1.34
CA ASP A 114 9.36 2.36 0.67
C ASP A 114 10.61 1.71 0.08
N ALA A 115 11.31 0.91 0.87
CA ALA A 115 12.53 0.24 0.43
C ALA A 115 12.25 -0.65 -0.81
N TRP A 116 11.11 -1.33 -0.82
CA TRP A 116 10.69 -2.10 -1.99
C TRP A 116 10.41 -1.20 -3.20
N ILE A 117 9.72 -0.07 -3.03
CA ILE A 117 9.44 0.88 -4.12
C ILE A 117 10.74 1.46 -4.69
N GLN A 118 11.66 1.91 -3.82
CA GLN A 118 12.95 2.46 -4.26
C GLN A 118 13.76 1.43 -5.06
N LYS A 119 13.71 0.16 -4.67
CA LYS A 119 14.41 -0.93 -5.38
C LYS A 119 13.80 -1.24 -6.75
N ASN A 120 12.49 -1.05 -6.91
CA ASN A 120 11.76 -1.40 -8.13
C ASN A 120 11.37 -0.19 -8.99
N MET A 121 11.91 1.00 -8.66
CA MET A 121 11.52 2.30 -9.24
C MET A 121 11.57 2.33 -10.77
N ASP A 122 12.58 1.72 -11.38
CA ASP A 122 12.76 1.74 -12.83
C ASP A 122 11.69 0.91 -13.56
N GLY A 123 11.40 -0.30 -13.05
CA GLY A 123 10.34 -1.16 -13.59
C GLY A 123 8.96 -0.52 -13.42
N ILE A 124 8.75 0.06 -12.24
CA ILE A 124 7.64 0.94 -11.90
C ILE A 124 7.48 1.97 -13.03
N LEU A 125 8.47 2.85 -13.26
CA LEU A 125 8.34 3.97 -14.23
C LEU A 125 8.05 3.51 -15.65
N SER A 126 8.60 2.35 -16.05
CA SER A 126 8.38 1.78 -17.37
C SER A 126 6.93 1.35 -17.60
N GLU A 127 6.27 0.75 -16.61
CA GLU A 127 4.87 0.33 -16.71
C GLU A 127 3.91 1.54 -16.79
N GLU A 128 4.20 2.63 -16.08
CA GLU A 128 3.39 3.84 -16.15
C GLU A 128 3.45 4.48 -17.55
N LEU A 129 4.66 4.59 -18.11
CA LEU A 129 4.84 5.13 -19.46
C LEU A 129 4.09 4.31 -20.50
N GLU A 130 4.14 2.98 -20.41
CA GLU A 130 3.43 2.10 -21.33
C GLU A 130 1.90 2.20 -21.16
N SER A 131 1.40 2.25 -19.92
CA SER A 131 -0.04 2.44 -19.66
C SER A 131 -0.56 3.78 -20.19
N ARG A 132 0.23 4.86 -20.08
CA ARG A 132 -0.13 6.17 -20.65
C ARG A 132 -0.11 6.15 -22.17
N LYS A 133 0.84 5.44 -22.78
CA LYS A 133 0.91 5.26 -24.22
C LYS A 133 -0.35 4.54 -24.75
N TYR A 134 -0.74 3.42 -24.13
CA TYR A 134 -1.98 2.72 -24.50
C TYR A 134 -3.23 3.58 -24.33
N ALA A 135 -3.33 4.37 -23.25
CA ALA A 135 -4.46 5.26 -23.05
C ALA A 135 -4.55 6.37 -24.12
N ILE A 136 -3.40 6.85 -24.62
CA ILE A 136 -3.34 7.81 -25.72
C ILE A 136 -3.72 7.14 -27.05
N GLU A 137 -3.22 5.93 -27.31
CA GLU A 137 -3.56 5.16 -28.52
C GLU A 137 -5.06 4.84 -28.58
N ASP A 138 -5.66 4.39 -27.46
CA ASP A 138 -7.10 4.14 -27.34
C ASP A 138 -7.92 5.42 -27.52
N PHE A 139 -7.46 6.56 -26.99
CA PHE A 139 -8.12 7.86 -27.21
C PHE A 139 -8.10 8.27 -28.69
N ILE A 140 -6.97 8.11 -29.37
CA ILE A 140 -6.81 8.46 -30.79
C ILE A 140 -7.65 7.53 -31.68
N GLU A 141 -7.71 6.22 -31.40
CA GLU A 141 -8.50 5.26 -32.18
C GLU A 141 -10.01 5.48 -32.04
N ASN A 142 -10.48 5.95 -30.89
CA ASN A 142 -11.90 6.21 -30.63
C ASN A 142 -12.39 7.60 -31.08
N ASP A 143 -11.49 8.57 -31.32
CA ASP A 143 -11.83 9.92 -31.83
C ASP A 143 -11.80 10.03 -33.38
N ILE A 144 -11.36 8.97 -34.08
CA ILE A 144 -11.27 8.92 -35.57
C ILE A 144 -12.49 8.21 -36.21
N LEU A 145 -13.49 7.77 -35.41
CA LEU A 145 -14.77 7.20 -35.86
C LEU A 145 -15.94 8.15 -35.64
#